data_AF-A0A6I6XJ77-F1
#
_entry.id   AF-A0A6I6XJ77-F1
#
_cell.length_a   1.000
_cell.length_b   1.000
_cell.length_c   1.000
_cell.angle_alpha   90.00
_cell.angle_beta   90.00
_cell.angle_gamma   90.00
#
_symmetry.space_group_name_H-M   'P 1'
#
loop_
_entity.id
_entity.type
_entity.pdbx_description
1 polymer ?
#
loop_
_entity_poly.entity_id
_entity_poly.type
_entity_poly.pdbx_seq_one_letter_code
_entity_poly.pdbx_strand_id
1 'polypeptide(L)' 'MPIEIEESTQRCTLIGDKLRIEGKGQEVEIITDEQLHMSVAILAGERFPITEAEADALTVIGAVDSRRHLKASTPGSVI' A
#
# COMPACT_ATOMS: atom_id res chain seq x y z
N MET A 1 -13.26 5.32 -5.82
CA MET A 1 -11.89 4.85 -5.60
C MET A 1 -11.44 5.47 -4.29
N PRO A 2 -11.25 4.68 -3.22
CA PRO A 2 -10.79 5.17 -1.92
C PRO A 2 -9.30 5.52 -1.91
N ILE A 3 -8.55 5.30 -2.99
CA ILE A 3 -7.16 5.76 -3.10
C ILE A 3 -6.92 6.55 -4.39
N GLU A 4 -6.10 7.59 -4.31
CA GLU A 4 -5.53 8.30 -5.46
C GLU A 4 -4.02 8.05 -5.49
N ILE A 5 -3.46 7.75 -6.66
CA ILE A 5 -2.03 7.50 -6.83
C ILE A 5 -1.48 8.46 -7.87
N GLU A 6 -0.37 9.09 -7.55
CA GLU A 6 0.39 9.97 -8.43
C GLU A 6 1.76 9.36 -8.72
N GLU A 7 1.83 8.58 -9.80
CA GLU A 7 3.03 7.88 -10.24
C GLU A 7 4.21 8.83 -10.50
N SER A 8 3.93 10.03 -11.05
CA SER A 8 4.94 11.06 -11.34
C SER A 8 5.74 11.51 -10.12
N THR A 9 5.13 11.47 -8.93
CA THR A 9 5.78 11.90 -7.67
C THR A 9 5.91 10.75 -6.66
N GLN A 10 5.50 9.54 -7.06
CA GLN A 10 5.41 8.36 -6.20
C GLN A 10 4.61 8.63 -4.91
N ARG A 11 3.54 9.42 -5.04
CA ARG A 11 2.65 9.78 -3.94
C ARG A 11 1.33 9.04 -4.05
N CYS A 12 0.68 8.87 -2.91
CA CYS A 12 -0.66 8.33 -2.84
C CYS A 12 -1.46 9.02 -1.74
N THR A 13 -2.75 9.14 -1.97
CA THR A 13 -3.71 9.73 -1.04
C THR A 13 -4.75 8.67 -0.72
N LEU A 14 -4.78 8.25 0.55
CA LEU A 14 -5.81 7.37 1.07
C LEU A 14 -7.01 8.22 1.49
N ILE A 15 -8.17 7.93 0.91
CA ILE A 15 -9.43 8.62 1.10
C ILE A 15 -10.38 7.66 1.80
N GLY A 16 -10.46 7.80 3.11
CA GLY A 16 -11.42 7.08 3.93
C GLY A 16 -12.72 7.86 4.10
N ASP A 17 -13.66 7.21 4.78
CA ASP A 17 -15.01 7.72 5.01
C ASP A 17 -15.05 9.04 5.80
N LYS A 18 -14.04 9.27 6.67
CA LYS A 18 -13.97 10.42 7.60
C LYS A 18 -12.64 11.17 7.57
N LEU A 19 -11.65 10.69 6.83
CA LEU A 19 -10.30 11.21 6.82
C LEU A 19 -9.64 10.95 5.48
N ARG A 20 -8.84 11.91 5.02
CA ARG A 20 -7.93 11.75 3.87
C ARG A 20 -6.49 11.97 4.33
N ILE A 21 -5.59 11.08 3.94
CA ILE A 21 -4.17 11.14 4.29
C ILE A 21 -3.35 11.02 3.01
N GLU A 22 -2.47 11.98 2.79
CA GLU A 22 -1.49 11.95 1.70
C GLU A 22 -0.15 11.45 2.26
N GLY A 23 0.52 10.59 1.50
CA GLY A 23 1.85 10.10 1.83
C GLY A 23 2.61 9.63 0.59
N LYS A 24 3.87 9.24 0.77
CA LYS A 24 4.61 8.56 -0.29
C LYS A 24 4.23 7.09 -0.37
N GLY A 25 4.34 6.51 -1.55
CA GLY A 25 4.16 5.07 -1.74
C GLY A 25 4.97 4.25 -0.74
N GLN A 26 6.25 4.58 -0.58
CA GLN A 26 7.17 3.93 0.37
C GLN A 26 6.79 4.02 1.85
N GLU A 27 5.92 4.97 2.22
CA GLU A 27 5.40 5.10 3.59
C GLU A 27 4.13 4.29 3.80
N VAL A 28 3.54 3.76 2.71
CA VAL A 28 2.38 2.88 2.77
C VAL A 28 2.84 1.45 2.97
N GLU A 29 2.27 0.80 3.97
CA GLU A 29 2.43 -0.63 4.22
C GLU A 29 1.14 -1.37 3.84
N ILE A 30 1.26 -2.37 2.98
CA ILE A 30 0.13 -3.19 2.54
C ILE A 30 0.17 -4.49 3.34
N ILE A 31 -0.89 -4.76 4.08
CA ILE A 31 -1.05 -6.01 4.84
C ILE A 31 -2.29 -6.76 4.36
N THR A 32 -2.31 -8.07 4.59
CA THR A 32 -3.53 -8.87 4.45
C THR A 32 -4.22 -8.93 5.79
N ASP A 33 -5.43 -8.39 5.87
CA ASP A 33 -6.25 -8.48 7.08
C ASP A 33 -6.98 -9.83 7.09
N GLU A 34 -6.61 -10.71 8.03
CA GLU A 34 -7.21 -12.04 8.16
C GLU A 34 -8.67 -12.00 8.64
N GLN A 35 -9.13 -10.90 9.25
CA GLN A 35 -10.52 -10.78 9.69
C GLN A 35 -11.44 -10.43 8.53
N LEU A 36 -10.97 -9.57 7.63
CA LEU A 36 -11.71 -9.13 6.45
C LEU A 36 -11.44 -10.00 5.21
N HIS A 37 -10.40 -10.85 5.25
CA HIS A 37 -9.88 -11.57 4.08
C HIS A 37 -9.55 -10.63 2.91
N MET A 38 -9.17 -9.38 3.20
CA MET A 38 -8.92 -8.32 2.21
C MET A 38 -7.58 -7.62 2.48
N SER A 39 -7.04 -6.95 1.47
CA SER A 39 -5.84 -6.12 1.61
C SER A 39 -6.15 -4.81 2.31
N VAL A 40 -5.23 -4.34 3.15
CA VAL A 40 -5.36 -3.09 3.90
C VAL A 40 -4.07 -2.29 3.74
N ALA A 41 -4.20 -1.03 3.33
CA ALA A 41 -3.11 -0.07 3.30
C ALA A 41 -3.02 0.66 4.65
N ILE A 42 -1.83 0.69 5.23
CA ILE A 42 -1.52 1.41 6.44
C ILE A 42 -0.67 2.62 6.06
N LEU A 43 -1.15 3.82 6.40
CA LEU A 43 -0.40 5.07 6.21
C LEU A 43 -0.61 5.96 7.43
N ALA A 44 0.47 6.51 7.95
CA ALA A 44 0.45 7.33 9.17
C ALA A 44 -0.24 6.64 10.37
N GLY A 45 -0.23 5.30 10.41
CA GLY A 45 -0.87 4.49 11.45
C GLY A 45 -2.37 4.25 11.25
N GLU A 46 -2.98 4.80 10.20
CA GLU A 46 -4.38 4.58 9.85
C GLU A 46 -4.52 3.47 8.81
N ARG A 47 -5.57 2.65 8.97
CA ARG A 47 -5.83 1.47 8.15
C ARG A 47 -6.96 1.72 7.17
N PHE A 48 -6.68 1.57 5.88
CA PHE A 48 -7.64 1.74 4.81
C PHE A 48 -7.86 0.41 4.10
N PRO A 49 -9.08 -0.15 4.11
CA PRO A 49 -9.39 -1.33 3.34
C PRO A 49 -9.32 -0.99 1.85
N ILE A 50 -8.53 -1.76 1.12
CA ILE A 50 -8.27 -1.57 -0.31
C ILE A 50 -8.48 -2.87 -1.08
N THR A 51 -8.70 -2.74 -2.38
CA THR A 51 -8.76 -3.86 -3.30
C THR A 51 -7.37 -4.36 -3.70
N GLU A 52 -7.31 -5.53 -4.31
CA GLU A 52 -6.06 -6.09 -4.83
C GLU A 52 -5.42 -5.20 -5.91
N ALA A 53 -6.23 -4.61 -6.79
CA ALA A 53 -5.74 -3.70 -7.83
C ALA A 53 -5.10 -2.44 -7.24
N GLU A 54 -5.66 -1.94 -6.14
CA GLU A 54 -5.12 -0.79 -5.41
C GLU A 54 -3.80 -1.13 -4.72
N ALA A 55 -3.70 -2.33 -4.12
CA ALA A 55 -2.46 -2.82 -3.52
C ALA A 55 -1.34 -2.95 -4.58
N ASP A 56 -1.67 -3.46 -5.77
CA ASP A 56 -0.72 -3.55 -6.88
C ASP A 56 -0.22 -2.18 -7.32
N ALA A 57 -1.14 -1.21 -7.50
CA ALA A 57 -0.80 0.15 -7.88
C ALA A 57 0.05 0.88 -6.80
N LEU A 58 -0.23 0.64 -5.52
CA LEU A 58 0.62 1.13 -4.42
C LEU A 58 2.02 0.49 -4.47
N THR A 59 2.11 -0.80 -4.82
CA THR A 59 3.40 -1.49 -4.99
C THR A 59 4.22 -0.87 -6.12
N VAL A 60 3.58 -0.43 -7.22
CA VAL A 60 4.26 0.24 -8.36
C VAL A 60 4.96 1.53 -7.93
N ILE A 61 4.35 2.34 -7.06
CA ILE A 61 4.97 3.56 -6.53
C ILE A 61 5.97 3.30 -5.39
N GLY A 62 6.13 2.04 -4.99
CA GLY A 62 7.12 1.60 -4.00
C GLY A 62 6.58 1.31 -2.62
N ALA A 63 5.28 1.01 -2.46
CA ALA A 63 4.72 0.58 -1.18
C ALA A 63 5.33 -0.72 -0.66
N VAL A 64 5.35 -0.83 0.67
CA VAL A 64 5.88 -1.98 1.38
C VAL A 64 4.82 -3.08 1.38
N ASP A 65 5.00 -4.07 0.50
CA ASP A 65 4.16 -5.25 0.42
C ASP A 65 4.49 -6.24 1.56
N SER A 66 3.85 -6.06 2.71
CA SER A 66 3.89 -6.99 3.86
C SER A 66 2.80 -8.06 3.77
N ARG A 67 2.03 -8.10 2.66
CA ARG A 67 1.19 -9.26 2.30
C ARG A 67 2.07 -10.49 2.34
N ARG A 68 1.52 -11.60 2.83
CA ARG A 68 2.28 -12.82 3.10
C ARG A 68 2.64 -13.55 1.79
N HIS A 69 3.45 -12.94 0.95
CA HIS A 69 4.19 -13.61 -0.12
C HIS A 69 5.33 -14.41 0.53
N LEU A 70 5.00 -15.62 0.98
CA LEU A 70 6.01 -16.66 1.12
C LEU A 70 6.66 -16.82 -0.27
N LYS A 71 7.88 -16.28 -0.42
CA LYS A 71 8.69 -16.11 -1.66
C LYS A 71 8.43 -14.75 -2.33
N ALA A 72 9.35 -13.80 -2.44
CA ALA A 72 10.79 -13.90 -2.52
C ALA A 72 11.45 -12.67 -1.86
N SER A 73 12.10 -12.91 -0.73
CA SER A 73 13.36 -12.22 -0.48
C SER A 73 14.33 -12.64 -1.58
N THR A 74 14.55 -11.77 -2.56
CA THR A 74 15.87 -11.65 -3.17
C THR A 74 16.43 -10.31 -2.73
N PRO A 75 17.29 -10.28 -1.69
CA PRO A 75 18.18 -9.16 -1.45
C PRO A 75 19.24 -9.20 -2.55
N GLY A 76 18.88 -8.70 -3.73
CA GLY A 76 19.76 -8.51 -4.87
C GLY A 76 20.27 -7.08 -4.93
N SER A 77 20.84 -6.61 -3.82
CA SER A 77 21.76 -5.49 -3.86
C SER A 77 22.99 -5.95 -4.65
N VAL A 78 23.15 -5.47 -5.87
CA VAL A 78 24.46 -5.48 -6.55
C VAL A 78 24.62 -4.13 -7.24
N ILE A 79 25.73 -3.49 -6.86
CA ILE A 79 26.30 -2.24 -7.34
C ILE A 79 26.87 -2.45 -8.74
#